data_AF-A0AAD4UV60-F1
#
_entry.id   AF-A0AAD4UV60-F1
#
_cell.length_a   1.000
_cell.length_b   1.000
_cell.length_c   1.000
_cell.angle_alpha   90.00
_cell.angle_beta   90.00
_cell.angle_gamma   90.00
#
_symmetry.space_group_name_H-M   'P 1'
#
loop_
_entity.id
_entity.type
_entity.pdbx_description
1 polymer ?
#
loop_
_entity_poly.entity_id
_entity_poly.type
_entity_poly.pdbx_seq_one_letter_code
_entity_poly.pdbx_strand_id
1 'polypeptide(L)'
;MHLLQNISDATTIVIEFVTSPNNPDGQLNKAIFQGPNAKAIYDRVYYWPHFTAIPAPADDELMIFSISKFTGHAGSRFGWAVVKDESVYKRMSEYIEKLHPNTALISIKPDDLHQVMCG
;
A
#
# COMPACT_ATOMS: atom_id res chain seq x y z
N MET A 1 -17.73 15.81 7.62
CA MET A 1 -16.29 16.09 7.49
C MET A 1 -15.74 16.31 8.90
N HIS A 2 -15.36 15.23 9.61
CA HIS A 2 -14.66 15.36 10.88
C HIS A 2 -13.18 15.52 10.58
N LEU A 3 -12.71 16.77 10.61
CA LEU A 3 -11.29 17.10 10.71
C LEU A 3 -10.81 16.62 12.08
N LEU A 4 -10.21 15.42 12.16
CA LEU A 4 -9.31 15.11 13.26
C LEU A 4 -8.00 15.81 12.96
N GLN A 5 -7.95 17.06 13.42
CA GLN A 5 -6.82 17.95 13.31
C GLN A 5 -5.62 17.32 14.03
N ASN A 6 -4.51 17.25 13.30
CA ASN A 6 -3.15 17.40 13.79
C ASN A 6 -2.82 16.58 15.05
N ILE A 7 -2.15 15.45 14.89
CA ILE A 7 -1.51 14.73 16.00
C ILE A 7 -0.34 15.61 16.49
N SER A 8 -0.66 16.63 17.28
CA SER A 8 0.30 17.53 17.92
C SER A 8 0.84 16.97 19.23
N ASP A 9 0.32 15.83 19.70
CA ASP A 9 0.95 15.07 20.78
C ASP A 9 2.20 14.38 20.23
N ALA A 10 3.35 14.95 20.54
CA ALA A 10 4.68 14.55 20.07
C ALA A 10 5.09 13.10 20.42
N THR A 11 4.23 12.34 21.12
CA THR A 11 4.50 10.98 21.60
C THR A 11 3.74 9.90 20.83
N THR A 12 2.67 10.23 20.09
CA THR A 12 1.83 9.21 19.46
C THR A 12 2.12 9.13 17.96
N ILE A 13 2.65 7.99 17.52
CA ILE A 13 2.78 7.66 16.10
C ILE A 13 1.51 6.97 15.64
N VAL A 14 0.88 7.47 14.58
CA VAL A 14 -0.31 6.87 13.97
C VAL A 14 0.06 6.24 12.64
N ILE A 15 -0.35 4.99 12.46
CA ILE A 15 -0.26 4.27 11.19
C ILE A 15 -1.68 4.06 10.67
N GLU A 16 -2.02 4.73 9.58
CA GLU A 16 -3.31 4.65 8.91
C GLU A 16 -3.28 3.61 7.79
N PHE A 17 -4.26 2.71 7.77
CA PHE A 17 -4.49 1.82 6.64
C PHE A 17 -5.52 2.45 5.71
N VAL A 18 -5.13 2.70 4.46
CA VAL A 18 -5.96 3.38 3.46
C VAL A 18 -6.26 2.40 2.34
N THR A 19 -7.48 1.87 2.31
CA THR A 19 -7.95 1.02 1.20
C THR A 19 -8.50 1.92 0.09
N SER A 20 -7.87 1.89 -1.08
CA SER A 20 -8.25 2.74 -2.22
C SER A 20 -7.96 2.03 -3.55
N PRO A 21 -8.99 1.53 -4.25
CA PRO A 21 -10.43 1.69 -3.99
C PRO A 21 -10.90 0.98 -2.72
N ASN A 22 -11.79 1.62 -1.98
CA ASN A 22 -12.32 1.11 -0.73
C ASN A 22 -13.30 -0.05 -0.95
N ASN A 23 -13.42 -0.91 0.06
CA ASN A 23 -14.37 -2.02 0.09
C ASN A 23 -15.40 -1.74 1.21
N PRO A 24 -16.72 -1.66 0.94
CA PRO A 24 -17.42 -2.13 -0.26
C PRO A 24 -17.75 -1.06 -1.33
N ASP A 25 -17.53 0.23 -1.09
CA ASP A 25 -18.11 1.31 -1.91
C ASP A 25 -17.26 1.76 -3.11
N GLY A 26 -16.04 1.24 -3.28
CA GLY A 26 -15.17 1.52 -4.42
C GLY A 26 -14.54 2.91 -4.44
N GLN A 27 -14.65 3.68 -3.36
CA GLN A 27 -14.16 5.06 -3.33
C GLN A 27 -12.63 5.14 -3.30
N LEU A 28 -12.07 6.12 -4.01
CA LEU A 28 -10.62 6.41 -3.99
C LEU A 28 -10.26 7.23 -2.75
N ASN A 29 -10.00 6.54 -1.65
CA ASN A 29 -9.65 7.16 -0.37
C ASN A 29 -8.22 7.69 -0.34
N LYS A 30 -8.00 8.69 0.52
CA LYS A 30 -6.69 9.24 0.87
C LYS A 30 -6.52 9.22 2.37
N ALA A 31 -5.28 9.20 2.83
CA ALA A 31 -4.96 9.31 4.26
C ALA A 31 -5.60 10.57 4.87
N ILE A 32 -6.27 10.38 6.01
CA ILE A 32 -6.89 11.44 6.80
C ILE A 32 -5.83 12.08 7.70
N PHE A 33 -4.93 11.28 8.28
CA PHE A 33 -3.88 11.77 9.17
C PHE A 33 -2.65 12.23 8.38
N GLN A 34 -2.14 13.42 8.73
CA GLN A 34 -0.98 14.02 8.09
C GLN A 34 0.00 14.54 9.15
N GLY A 35 1.29 14.61 8.79
CA GLY A 35 2.36 15.13 9.64
C GLY A 35 3.48 14.11 9.89
N PRO A 36 4.55 14.52 10.59
CA PRO A 36 5.75 13.69 10.79
C PRO A 36 5.47 12.41 11.59
N ASN A 37 4.45 12.45 12.47
CA ASN A 37 4.04 11.33 13.31
C ASN A 37 2.91 10.49 12.69
N ALA A 38 2.50 10.79 11.45
CA ALA A 38 1.50 10.03 10.72
C ALA A 38 2.15 9.29 9.55
N LYS A 39 1.86 8.00 9.41
CA LYS A 39 2.27 7.16 8.27
C LYS A 39 1.04 6.49 7.69
N ALA A 40 1.00 6.35 6.38
CA ALA A 40 -0.10 5.68 5.68
C ALA A 40 0.43 4.45 4.93
N ILE A 41 -0.33 3.37 5.01
CA ILE A 41 -0.15 2.15 4.21
C ILE A 41 -1.33 2.06 3.25
N TYR A 42 -1.06 2.19 1.96
CA TYR A 42 -2.10 2.14 0.94
C TYR A 42 -2.33 0.72 0.46
N ASP A 43 -3.53 0.20 0.71
CA ASP A 43 -4.00 -1.04 0.12
C ASP A 43 -4.59 -0.74 -1.27
N ARG A 44 -3.87 -1.18 -2.30
CA ARG A 44 -4.16 -0.98 -3.73
C ARG A 44 -4.64 -2.27 -4.40
N VAL A 45 -5.14 -3.27 -3.66
CA VAL A 45 -5.57 -4.56 -4.25
C VAL A 45 -6.68 -4.44 -5.30
N TYR A 46 -7.51 -3.40 -5.22
CA TYR A 46 -8.54 -3.08 -6.22
C TYR A 46 -8.13 -1.97 -7.20
N TYR A 47 -6.91 -1.45 -7.15
CA TYR A 47 -6.47 -0.33 -8.00
C TYR A 47 -6.06 -0.80 -9.40
N TRP A 48 -6.99 -1.46 -10.08
CA TRP A 48 -6.86 -2.00 -11.43
C TRP A 48 -7.98 -1.47 -12.33
N PRO A 49 -7.76 -1.35 -13.66
CA PRO A 49 -8.76 -0.79 -14.58
C PRO A 49 -10.11 -1.52 -14.56
N HIS A 50 -10.11 -2.79 -14.15
CA HIS A 50 -11.32 -3.61 -14.01
C HIS A 50 -12.24 -3.19 -12.86
N PHE A 51 -11.71 -2.55 -11.81
CA PHE A 51 -12.48 -2.18 -10.61
C PHE A 51 -12.68 -0.67 -10.46
N THR A 52 -11.77 0.14 -11.03
CA THR A 52 -11.85 1.60 -10.93
C THR A 52 -11.21 2.24 -12.15
N ALA A 53 -11.66 3.43 -12.52
CA ALA A 53 -10.90 4.27 -13.44
C ALA A 53 -9.56 4.63 -12.77
N ILE A 54 -8.46 4.56 -13.51
CA ILE A 54 -7.14 4.95 -13.00
C ILE A 54 -6.93 6.44 -13.34
N PRO A 55 -7.17 7.37 -12.41
CA PRO A 55 -7.01 8.80 -12.69
C PRO A 55 -5.54 9.19 -12.84
N ALA A 56 -4.63 8.47 -12.17
CA ALA A 56 -3.19 8.69 -12.20
C ALA A 56 -2.45 7.42 -11.71
N PRO A 57 -1.16 7.25 -12.05
CA PRO A 57 -0.31 6.27 -11.38
C PRO A 57 -0.36 6.46 -9.86
N ALA A 58 -0.40 5.36 -9.10
CA ALA A 58 -0.29 5.45 -7.65
C ALA A 58 1.14 5.90 -7.29
N ASP A 59 1.30 6.72 -6.25
CA ASP A 59 2.60 7.33 -5.91
C ASP A 59 2.78 7.50 -4.39
N ASP A 60 2.18 6.61 -3.60
CA ASP A 60 2.27 6.69 -2.13
C ASP A 60 3.58 6.09 -1.61
N GLU A 61 3.96 6.46 -0.37
CA GLU A 61 5.21 6.04 0.27
C GLU A 61 5.30 4.52 0.49
N LEU A 62 4.17 3.89 0.78
CA LEU A 62 4.05 2.45 0.94
C LEU A 62 2.71 1.98 0.37
N MET A 63 2.78 1.12 -0.64
CA MET A 63 1.63 0.56 -1.34
C MET A 63 1.69 -0.95 -1.34
N ILE A 64 0.55 -1.61 -1.12
CA ILE A 64 0.41 -3.07 -1.13
C ILE A 64 -0.54 -3.48 -2.25
N PHE A 65 -0.16 -4.52 -2.98
CA PHE A 65 -0.93 -5.08 -4.09
C PHE A 65 -1.07 -6.60 -3.95
N SER A 66 -2.06 -7.19 -4.62
CA SER A 66 -2.22 -8.65 -4.70
C SER A 66 -2.84 -9.08 -6.01
N ILE A 67 -2.35 -10.20 -6.57
CA ILE A 67 -2.97 -10.83 -7.75
C ILE A 67 -4.31 -11.51 -7.45
N SER A 68 -4.61 -11.76 -6.17
CA SER A 68 -5.82 -12.49 -5.75
C SER A 68 -7.10 -11.86 -6.30
N LYS A 69 -7.09 -10.53 -6.44
CA LYS A 69 -8.19 -9.74 -6.99
C LYS A 69 -8.00 -9.37 -8.46
N PHE A 70 -6.76 -9.41 -8.97
CA PHE A 70 -6.46 -9.10 -10.36
C PHE A 70 -6.79 -10.27 -11.32
N THR A 71 -6.41 -11.51 -10.99
CA THR A 71 -6.55 -12.67 -11.91
C THR A 71 -7.54 -13.74 -11.41
N GLY A 72 -8.22 -13.50 -10.28
CA GLY A 72 -9.12 -14.49 -9.65
C GLY A 72 -8.41 -15.68 -8.99
N HIS A 73 -7.08 -15.73 -8.97
CA HIS A 73 -6.30 -16.81 -8.36
C HIS A 73 -6.04 -16.56 -6.87
N ALA A 74 -7.10 -16.50 -6.06
CA ALA A 74 -6.99 -16.30 -4.61
C ALA A 74 -6.16 -17.39 -3.88
N GLY A 75 -6.02 -18.57 -4.50
CA GLY A 75 -5.23 -19.69 -3.97
C GLY A 75 -3.71 -19.53 -4.07
N SER A 76 -3.20 -18.62 -4.91
CA SER A 76 -1.76 -18.44 -5.10
C SER A 76 -1.09 -17.64 -3.98
N ARG A 77 -1.89 -16.96 -3.13
CA ARG A 77 -1.41 -16.21 -1.95
C ARG A 77 -0.25 -15.25 -2.26
N PHE A 78 -0.29 -14.63 -3.43
CA PHE A 78 0.78 -13.79 -3.95
C PHE A 78 0.39 -12.30 -3.85
N GLY A 79 1.30 -11.52 -3.28
CA GLY A 79 1.18 -10.08 -3.13
C GLY A 79 2.55 -9.45 -3.06
N TRP A 80 2.62 -8.15 -3.32
CA TRP A 80 3.86 -7.39 -3.31
C TRP A 80 3.63 -6.03 -2.66
N ALA A 81 4.73 -5.43 -2.22
CA ALA A 81 4.73 -4.09 -1.67
C ALA A 81 5.74 -3.22 -2.43
N VAL A 82 5.33 -2.00 -2.71
CA VAL A 82 6.19 -0.93 -3.21
C VAL A 82 6.47 -0.02 -2.03
N VAL A 83 7.75 0.16 -1.70
CA VAL A 83 8.19 0.91 -0.53
C VAL A 83 9.25 1.91 -0.97
N LYS A 84 9.01 3.20 -0.76
CA LYS A 84 9.97 4.26 -1.11
C LYS A 84 11.09 4.40 -0.08
N ASP A 85 10.76 4.25 1.21
CA ASP A 85 11.72 4.36 2.30
C ASP A 85 12.56 3.07 2.43
N GLU A 86 13.86 3.18 2.18
CA GLU A 86 14.81 2.06 2.23
C GLU A 86 14.87 1.40 3.62
N SER A 87 14.72 2.17 4.69
CA SER A 87 14.78 1.65 6.07
C SER A 87 13.55 0.80 6.39
N VAL A 88 12.38 1.21 5.88
CA VAL A 88 11.14 0.44 6.00
C VAL A 88 11.24 -0.82 5.16
N TYR A 89 11.73 -0.71 3.92
CA TYR A 89 11.99 -1.85 3.05
C TYR A 89 12.87 -2.91 3.73
N LYS A 90 14.02 -2.52 4.28
CA LYS A 90 14.93 -3.45 4.97
C LYS A 90 14.25 -4.17 6.13
N ARG A 91 13.51 -3.43 6.98
CA ARG A 91 12.78 -4.01 8.12
C ARG A 91 11.69 -5.00 7.66
N MET A 92 10.98 -4.69 6.59
CA MET A 92 9.97 -5.60 6.02
C MET A 92 10.62 -6.87 5.48
N SER A 93 11.73 -6.74 4.73
CA SER A 93 12.47 -7.88 4.20
C SER A 93 12.98 -8.79 5.32
N GLU A 94 13.59 -8.22 6.36
CA GLU A 94 14.05 -8.97 7.52
C GLU A 94 12.91 -9.69 8.25
N TYR A 95 11.75 -9.04 8.40
CA TYR A 95 10.58 -9.64 9.05
C TYR A 95 10.05 -10.86 8.29
N ILE A 96 10.00 -10.77 6.96
CA ILE A 96 9.51 -11.85 6.10
C ILE A 96 10.50 -13.01 6.07
N GLU A 97 11.79 -12.74 5.92
CA GLU A 97 12.83 -13.77 5.94
C GLU A 97 12.78 -14.57 7.25
N LYS A 98 12.56 -13.90 8.39
CA LYS A 98 12.44 -14.54 9.70
C LYS A 98 11.18 -15.40 9.86
N LEU A 99 10.02 -14.94 9.38
CA LEU A 99 8.74 -15.60 9.66
C LEU A 99 8.29 -16.59 8.58
N HIS A 100 8.63 -16.29 7.34
CA HIS A 100 8.21 -17.06 6.19
C HIS A 100 9.37 -17.18 5.19
N PRO A 101 10.42 -17.98 5.53
CA PRO A 101 11.60 -18.14 4.68
C PRO A 101 11.29 -18.67 3.26
N ASN A 102 10.10 -19.24 3.06
CA ASN A 102 9.62 -19.74 1.76
C ASN A 102 8.63 -18.79 1.04
N THR A 103 8.42 -17.57 1.56
CA THR A 103 7.57 -16.55 0.91
C THR A 103 8.43 -15.58 0.10
N ALA A 104 8.16 -15.48 -1.20
CA ALA A 104 8.80 -14.50 -2.05
C ALA A 104 8.09 -13.15 -1.93
N LEU A 105 8.79 -12.13 -1.41
CA LEU A 105 8.36 -10.74 -1.57
C LEU A 105 9.08 -10.16 -2.79
N ILE A 106 8.31 -9.74 -3.79
CA ILE A 106 8.85 -8.88 -4.84
C ILE A 106 8.79 -7.46 -4.32
N SER A 107 9.95 -6.83 -4.14
CA SER A 107 10.03 -5.40 -3.89
C SER A 107 10.45 -4.72 -5.18
N ILE A 108 9.60 -3.82 -5.65
CA ILE A 108 9.81 -3.06 -6.88
C ILE A 108 10.31 -1.69 -6.45
N LYS A 109 11.45 -1.26 -7.00
CA LYS A 109 11.95 0.08 -6.75
C LYS A 109 10.94 1.11 -7.27
N PRO A 110 10.80 2.28 -6.61
CA PRO A 110 9.85 3.31 -7.03
C PRO A 110 10.01 3.70 -8.52
N ASP A 111 11.23 3.68 -9.05
CA ASP A 111 11.52 4.03 -10.45
C ASP A 111 10.94 3.02 -11.47
N ASP A 112 10.69 1.78 -11.03
CA ASP A 112 10.13 0.71 -11.87
C ASP A 112 8.58 0.67 -11.81
N LEU A 113 7.95 1.55 -11.02
CA LEU A 113 6.51 1.54 -10.76
C LEU A 113 5.65 1.78 -12.01
N HIS A 114 6.15 2.57 -12.96
CA HIS A 114 5.47 2.82 -14.24
C HIS A 114 5.21 1.54 -15.03
N GLN A 115 6.07 0.52 -14.90
CA GLN A 115 5.87 -0.77 -15.58
C GLN A 115 4.78 -1.63 -14.92
N VAL A 116 4.53 -1.43 -13.62
CA VAL A 116 3.58 -2.24 -12.85
C VAL A 116 2.12 -1.79 -13.09
N MET A 117 1.93 -0.49 -13.30
CA MET A 117 0.58 0.12 -13.40
C MET A 117 0.04 0.22 -14.83
N CYS A 118 0.89 0.03 -15.84
CA CYS A 118 0.54 0.17 -17.26
C CYS A 118 0.60 -1.14 -18.07
N GLY A 119 0.81 -2.28 -17.40
CA GLY A 119 0.75 -3.61 -18.00
C GLY A 119 -0.67 -4.13 -18.19
#